data_AF-A0A2T2VKT3-F1
#
_entry.id   AF-A0A2T2VKT3-F1
#
_cell.length_a   1.000
_cell.length_b   1.000
_cell.length_c   1.000
_cell.angle_alpha   90.00
_cell.angle_beta   90.00
_cell.angle_gamma   90.00
#
_symmetry.space_group_name_H-M   'P 1'
#
loop_
_entity.id
_entity.type
_entity.pdbx_description
1 polymer ?
#
loop_
_entity_poly.entity_id
_entity_poly.type
_entity_poly.pdbx_seq_one_letter_code
_entity_poly.pdbx_strand_id
1 'polypeptide(L)'
;SYSFLESLPSSVSTYLTKNDFKYYLVECQENAKNQAVFVKRFYHWFNAFQALQYLHHTRDHYYPNVPVEEAARWLCDQLGLRFKSDQKLELLYTLRHFDRYGNTARPQLQLCDI
;
A
#
# COMPACT_ATOMS: atom_id res chain seq x y z
N SER A 1 5.98 21.46 18.94
CA SER A 1 5.71 21.22 17.51
C SER A 1 6.06 19.79 17.16
N TYR A 2 5.19 19.07 16.45
CA TYR A 2 5.45 17.69 16.02
C TYR A 2 6.23 17.72 14.70
N SER A 3 7.53 18.03 14.76
CA SER A 3 8.41 18.18 13.58
C SER A 3 8.43 16.95 12.67
N PHE A 4 8.18 15.77 13.24
CA PHE A 4 8.09 14.53 12.48
C PHE A 4 6.93 14.53 11.49
N LEU A 5 5.73 15.00 11.87
CA LEU A 5 4.57 14.96 10.97
C LEU A 5 4.77 15.87 9.75
N GLU A 6 5.51 16.96 9.92
CA GLU A 6 5.86 17.90 8.85
C GLU A 6 6.90 17.31 7.87
N SER A 7 7.67 16.32 8.31
CA SER A 7 8.63 15.60 7.45
C SER A 7 8.01 14.52 6.56
N LEU A 8 6.76 14.12 6.84
CA LEU A 8 6.07 13.07 6.09
C LEU A 8 5.42 13.62 4.81
N PRO A 9 5.26 12.77 3.77
CA PRO A 9 4.49 13.14 2.59
C PRO A 9 3.09 13.64 2.96
N SER A 10 2.61 14.68 2.26
CA SER A 10 1.33 15.33 2.57
C SER A 10 0.15 14.37 2.60
N SER A 11 0.17 13.32 1.77
CA SER A 11 -0.86 12.27 1.76
C SER A 11 -0.99 11.52 3.08
N VAL A 12 0.13 11.35 3.80
CA VAL A 12 0.20 10.65 5.09
C VAL A 12 -0.03 11.63 6.22
N SER A 13 0.67 12.77 6.24
CA SER A 13 0.62 13.72 7.36
C SER A 13 -0.79 14.27 7.57
N THR A 14 -1.51 14.63 6.50
CA THR A 14 -2.87 15.15 6.61
C THR A 14 -3.86 14.13 7.15
N TYR A 15 -3.74 12.85 6.77
CA TYR A 15 -4.58 11.78 7.32
C TYR A 15 -4.30 11.57 8.81
N LEU A 16 -3.03 11.49 9.19
CA LEU A 16 -2.64 11.28 10.59
C LEU A 16 -3.08 12.45 11.48
N THR A 17 -2.90 13.69 11.01
CA THR A 17 -3.36 14.89 11.73
C THR A 17 -4.88 14.91 11.85
N LYS A 18 -5.62 14.57 10.78
CA LYS A 18 -7.09 14.51 10.78
C LYS A 18 -7.66 13.47 11.76
N ASN A 19 -6.94 12.37 11.99
CA ASN A 19 -7.35 11.29 12.89
C ASN A 19 -6.70 11.40 14.28
N ASP A 20 -6.27 12.60 14.68
CA ASP A 20 -5.76 12.87 16.02
C ASP A 20 -4.56 11.99 16.45
N PHE A 21 -3.77 11.51 15.47
CA PHE A 21 -2.62 10.63 15.70
C PHE A 21 -1.60 11.21 16.67
N LYS A 22 -1.53 12.55 16.78
CA LYS A 22 -0.62 13.23 17.72
C LYS A 22 -0.82 12.79 19.18
N TYR A 23 -2.07 12.58 19.62
CA TYR A 23 -2.36 12.14 20.98
C TYR A 23 -1.96 10.69 21.18
N TYR A 24 -2.26 9.86 20.18
CA TYR A 24 -1.87 8.46 20.16
C TYR A 24 -0.34 8.28 20.13
N LEU A 25 0.38 9.15 19.41
CA LEU A 25 1.83 9.13 19.31
C LEU A 25 2.48 9.41 20.68
N VAL A 26 1.98 10.40 21.42
CA VAL A 26 2.44 10.70 22.79
C VAL A 26 2.22 9.49 23.70
N GLU A 27 1.00 8.94 23.72
CA GLU A 27 0.67 7.74 24.51
C GLU A 27 1.58 6.56 24.15
N CYS A 28 1.84 6.36 22.87
CA CYS A 28 2.73 5.29 22.39
C CYS A 28 4.17 5.50 22.82
N GLN A 29 4.70 6.72 22.75
CA GLN A 29 6.07 7.02 23.15
C GLN A 29 6.28 6.79 24.64
N GLU A 30 5.29 7.11 25.47
CA GLU A 30 5.35 6.87 26.92
C GLU A 30 5.30 5.37 27.28
N ASN A 31 4.60 4.57 26.48
CA ASN A 31 4.32 3.16 26.79
C ASN A 31 5.12 2.14 25.95
N ALA A 32 5.90 2.58 24.97
CA ALA A 32 6.73 1.73 24.14
C ALA A 32 8.18 1.71 24.64
N LYS A 33 8.59 0.57 25.22
CA LYS A 33 9.96 0.38 25.74
C LYS A 33 11.01 0.20 24.64
N ASN A 34 10.58 -0.10 23.42
CA ASN A 34 11.44 -0.29 22.25
C ASN A 34 10.63 -0.15 20.94
N GLN A 35 11.34 -0.11 19.82
CA GLN A 35 10.76 0.05 18.48
C GLN A 35 9.75 -1.07 18.13
N ALA A 36 10.01 -2.32 18.50
CA ALA A 36 9.10 -3.43 18.20
C ALA A 36 7.74 -3.27 18.89
N VAL A 37 7.74 -2.83 20.14
CA VAL A 37 6.52 -2.52 20.90
C VAL A 37 5.78 -1.34 20.27
N PHE A 38 6.50 -0.30 19.85
CA PHE A 38 5.91 0.83 19.13
C PHE A 38 5.21 0.39 17.85
N VAL A 39 5.89 -0.38 16.99
CA VAL A 39 5.33 -0.87 15.73
C VAL A 39 4.07 -1.70 15.96
N LYS A 40 4.07 -2.59 16.96
CA LYS A 40 2.89 -3.38 17.32
C LYS A 40 1.72 -2.51 17.76
N ARG A 41 1.97 -1.50 18.58
CA ARG A 41 0.95 -0.53 19.01
C ARG A 41 0.43 0.25 17.80
N PHE A 42 1.32 0.82 16.99
CA PHE A 42 0.96 1.54 15.78
C PHE A 42 0.00 0.74 14.88
N TYR A 43 0.29 -0.53 14.57
CA TYR A 43 -0.61 -1.35 13.74
C TYR A 43 -1.90 -1.79 14.45
N HIS A 44 -1.94 -1.75 15.79
CA HIS A 44 -3.17 -1.94 16.53
C HIS A 44 -4.11 -0.72 16.37
N TRP A 45 -3.55 0.50 16.40
CA TRP A 45 -4.30 1.72 16.10
C TRP A 45 -4.64 1.80 14.61
N PHE A 46 -3.63 1.71 13.75
CA PHE A 46 -3.71 1.64 12.28
C PHE A 46 -4.15 0.26 11.79
N ASN A 47 -5.34 -0.12 12.23
CA ASN A 47 -5.98 -1.37 11.86
C ASN A 47 -6.56 -1.32 10.43
N ALA A 48 -7.15 -2.43 9.98
CA ALA A 48 -7.72 -2.56 8.64
C ALA A 48 -8.78 -1.49 8.30
N PHE A 49 -9.57 -1.03 9.29
CA PHE A 49 -10.54 0.02 9.07
C PHE A 49 -9.86 1.38 8.83
N GLN A 50 -8.85 1.73 9.65
CA GLN A 50 -8.04 2.93 9.39
C GLN A 50 -7.31 2.86 8.05
N ALA A 51 -6.80 1.69 7.65
CA ALA A 51 -6.19 1.51 6.34
C ALA A 51 -7.17 1.81 5.19
N LEU A 52 -8.43 1.38 5.29
CA LEU A 52 -9.47 1.72 4.32
C LEU A 52 -9.79 3.23 4.32
N GLN A 53 -9.92 3.84 5.50
CA GLN A 53 -10.13 5.28 5.60
C GLN A 53 -8.96 6.08 5.01
N TYR A 54 -7.73 5.63 5.21
CA TYR A 54 -6.53 6.21 4.62
C TYR A 54 -6.54 6.09 3.09
N LEU A 55 -6.93 4.93 2.56
CA LEU A 55 -7.09 4.73 1.12
C LEU A 55 -8.11 5.70 0.53
N HIS A 56 -9.28 5.87 1.17
CA HIS A 56 -10.27 6.85 0.74
C HIS A 56 -9.73 8.28 0.80
N HIS A 57 -9.10 8.66 1.90
CA HIS A 57 -8.52 10.00 2.07
C HIS A 57 -7.49 10.32 0.97
N THR A 58 -6.60 9.38 0.68
CA THR A 58 -5.56 9.58 -0.31
C THR A 58 -6.08 9.59 -1.74
N ARG A 59 -7.05 8.74 -2.06
CA ARG A 59 -7.75 8.77 -3.35
C ARG A 59 -8.47 10.11 -3.58
N ASP A 60 -9.13 10.63 -2.55
CA ASP A 60 -9.99 11.81 -2.73
C ASP A 60 -9.18 13.12 -2.80
N HIS A 61 -7.95 13.16 -2.26
CA HIS A 61 -7.17 14.40 -2.13
C HIS A 61 -5.79 14.40 -2.81
N TYR A 62 -5.21 13.24 -3.13
CA TYR A 62 -3.80 13.15 -3.55
C TYR A 62 -3.57 12.39 -4.86
N TYR A 63 -4.38 11.35 -5.12
CA TYR A 63 -4.18 10.51 -6.30
C TYR A 63 -5.34 10.68 -7.28
N PRO A 64 -5.07 10.97 -8.56
CA PRO A 64 -6.12 11.09 -9.55
C PRO A 64 -6.82 9.75 -9.77
N ASN A 65 -8.13 9.80 -10.07
CA ASN A 65 -8.83 8.63 -10.57
C ASN A 65 -8.34 8.31 -11.98
N VAL A 66 -7.67 7.18 -12.14
CA VAL A 66 -7.21 6.67 -13.44
C VAL A 66 -8.10 5.51 -13.90
N PRO A 67 -8.15 5.22 -15.21
CA PRO A 67 -8.79 4.01 -15.71
C PRO A 67 -8.23 2.74 -15.04
N VAL A 68 -9.11 1.79 -14.74
CA VAL A 68 -8.73 0.56 -14.02
C VAL A 68 -7.65 -0.23 -14.77
N GLU A 69 -7.65 -0.20 -16.10
CA GLU A 69 -6.65 -0.88 -16.91
C GLU A 69 -5.25 -0.24 -16.79
N GLU A 70 -5.20 1.08 -16.62
CA GLU A 70 -3.96 1.81 -16.39
C GLU A 70 -3.39 1.47 -15.01
N ALA A 71 -4.23 1.54 -13.96
CA ALA A 71 -3.84 1.13 -12.62
C ALA A 71 -3.40 -0.34 -12.56
N ALA A 72 -4.09 -1.23 -13.27
CA ALA A 72 -3.75 -2.65 -13.33
C ALA A 72 -2.39 -2.89 -14.00
N ARG A 73 -2.10 -2.21 -15.12
CA ARG A 73 -0.78 -2.28 -15.77
C ARG A 73 0.33 -1.76 -14.86
N TRP A 74 0.12 -0.58 -14.28
CA TRP A 74 1.06 0.00 -13.32
C TRP A 74 1.35 -0.96 -12.16
N LEU A 75 0.31 -1.58 -11.60
CA LEU A 75 0.46 -2.55 -10.52
C LEU A 75 1.25 -3.79 -10.97
N CYS A 76 0.95 -4.34 -12.14
CA CYS A 76 1.71 -5.46 -12.69
C CYS A 76 3.19 -5.12 -12.86
N ASP A 77 3.52 -3.91 -13.31
CA ASP A 77 4.91 -3.46 -13.46
C ASP A 77 5.62 -3.36 -12.09
N GLN A 78 4.95 -2.81 -11.08
CA GLN A 78 5.49 -2.74 -9.71
C GLN A 78 5.71 -4.13 -9.10
N LEU A 79 4.87 -5.11 -9.47
CA LEU A 79 4.97 -6.49 -9.01
C LEU A 79 5.91 -7.35 -9.88
N GLY A 80 6.45 -6.83 -10.98
CA GLY A 80 7.29 -7.57 -11.92
C GLY A 80 6.54 -8.65 -12.72
N LEU A 81 5.22 -8.50 -12.90
CA LEU A 81 4.37 -9.46 -13.60
C LEU A 81 4.42 -9.21 -15.12
N ARG A 82 4.60 -10.28 -15.89
CA ARG A 82 4.59 -10.25 -17.36
C ARG A 82 3.29 -10.84 -17.91
N PHE A 83 2.64 -10.11 -18.79
CA PHE A 83 1.42 -10.51 -19.49
C PHE A 83 1.75 -10.86 -20.95
N LYS A 84 0.96 -11.76 -21.54
CA LYS A 84 1.18 -12.28 -22.91
C LYS A 84 0.65 -11.36 -24.00
N SER A 85 -0.31 -10.50 -23.67
CA SER A 85 -0.86 -9.50 -24.57
C SER A 85 -1.45 -8.33 -23.77
N ASP A 86 -1.69 -7.19 -24.44
CA ASP A 86 -2.31 -6.00 -23.86
C ASP A 86 -3.84 -6.10 -23.72
N GLN A 87 -4.40 -7.29 -23.93
CA GLN A 87 -5.83 -7.51 -23.76
C GLN A 87 -6.23 -7.41 -22.29
N LYS A 88 -7.37 -6.74 -22.01
CA LYS A 88 -7.91 -6.57 -20.65
C LYS A 88 -8.07 -7.89 -19.90
N LEU A 89 -8.48 -8.94 -20.62
CA LEU A 89 -8.70 -10.25 -20.04
C LEU A 89 -7.41 -10.89 -19.52
N GLU A 90 -6.28 -10.68 -20.21
CA GLU A 90 -4.96 -11.15 -19.75
C GLU A 90 -4.51 -10.46 -18.47
N LEU A 91 -4.79 -9.15 -18.32
CA LEU A 91 -4.52 -8.42 -17.08
C LEU A 91 -5.32 -9.02 -15.90
N LEU A 92 -6.61 -9.31 -16.10
CA LEU A 92 -7.46 -9.92 -15.08
C LEU A 92 -6.98 -11.32 -14.69
N TYR A 93 -6.63 -12.17 -15.66
CA TYR A 93 -6.12 -13.51 -15.37
C TYR A 93 -4.77 -13.47 -14.66
N THR A 94 -3.88 -12.57 -15.07
CA THR A 94 -2.56 -12.40 -14.45
C THR A 94 -2.69 -12.00 -12.99
N LEU A 95 -3.51 -10.98 -12.69
CA LEU A 95 -3.74 -10.52 -11.32
C LEU A 95 -4.45 -11.57 -10.46
N ARG A 96 -5.45 -12.29 -11.02
CA ARG A 96 -6.15 -13.36 -10.29
C ARG A 96 -5.26 -14.56 -9.99
N HIS A 97 -4.34 -14.88 -10.89
CA HIS A 97 -3.37 -15.94 -10.66
C HIS A 97 -2.41 -15.53 -9.54
N PHE A 98 -1.90 -14.29 -9.58
CA PHE A 98 -1.04 -13.73 -8.55
C PHE A 98 -1.72 -13.72 -7.16
N ASP A 99 -2.99 -13.33 -7.08
CA ASP A 99 -3.74 -13.30 -5.82
C ASP A 99 -3.88 -14.70 -5.18
N ARG A 100 -4.14 -15.73 -6.00
CA ARG A 100 -4.33 -17.11 -5.50
C ARG A 100 -3.04 -17.80 -5.09
N TYR A 101 -1.96 -17.56 -5.80
CA TYR A 101 -0.73 -18.36 -5.67
C TYR A 101 0.46 -17.54 -5.14
N GLY A 102 0.33 -16.22 -5.01
CA GLY A 102 1.43 -15.33 -4.68
C GLY A 102 2.50 -15.26 -5.77
N ASN A 103 3.63 -14.62 -5.46
CA ASN A 103 4.78 -14.52 -6.36
C ASN A 103 5.57 -15.84 -6.50
N THR A 104 5.15 -16.92 -5.84
CA THR A 104 5.86 -18.21 -5.83
C THR A 104 5.52 -19.10 -7.03
N ALA A 105 4.61 -18.66 -7.91
CA ALA A 105 4.13 -19.44 -9.05
C ALA A 105 4.73 -19.04 -10.42
N ARG A 106 6.00 -18.60 -10.47
CA ARG A 106 6.80 -18.77 -11.69
C ARG A 106 8.13 -19.45 -11.40
N PRO A 107 8.43 -20.57 -12.07
CA PRO A 107 9.82 -21.00 -12.23
C PRO A 107 10.60 -19.85 -12.86
N GLN A 108 11.80 -19.61 -12.34
CA GLN A 108 12.82 -18.83 -13.02
C GLN A 108 12.89 -19.29 -14.48
N LEU A 109 12.91 -18.34 -15.42
CA LEU A 109 13.34 -18.50 -16.81
C LEU A 109 13.06 -19.87 -17.47
N GLN A 110 12.02 -19.95 -18.29
CA GLN A 110 12.24 -20.52 -19.63
C GLN A 110 12.24 -19.31 -20.57
N LEU A 111 13.44 -18.80 -20.84
CA LEU A 111 14.17 -19.09 -22.07
C LEU A 111 13.41 -18.48 -23.25
N CYS A 112 13.95 -17.36 -23.72
CA CYS A 112 14.12 -17.14 -25.14
C CYS A 112 14.44 -18.50 -25.77
N ASP A 113 13.51 -19.05 -26.54
CA ASP A 113 13.72 -20.08 -27.57
C ASP A 113 12.36 -20.39 -28.20
N ILE A 114 11.99 -19.57 -29.19
CA ILE A 114 11.61 -19.88 -30.59
C ILE A 114 11.00 -18.61 -31.19
#